data_AF-A0A960R9B4-F1
#
_entry.id   AF-A0A960R9B4-F1
#
_cell.length_a   1.000
_cell.length_b   1.000
_cell.length_c   1.000
_cell.angle_alpha   90.00
_cell.angle_beta   90.00
_cell.angle_gamma   90.00
#
_symmetry.space_group_name_H-M   'P 1'
#
loop_
_entity.id
_entity.type
_entity.pdbx_description
1 polymer ?
#
loop_
_entity_poly.entity_id
_entity_poly.type
_entity_poly.pdbx_seq_one_letter_code
_entity_poly.pdbx_strand_id
1 'polypeptide(L)'
;MVRALQVNGSSVRFVLEVPAGRAGEMAAVRDAAEAALAALEGCSSAQVVMTAHSATPQPEPKREPQPIRPDPAPAAAGPQKVPGIGRIIAIASGKGGVGKSTVAANLACALAAEGRKVGLLDADVYGPSQPRMLGVSGRPSSPDGKTILPLRNHGVTMISIGLMTDGDKAVAWRGPMLMGALQQ
;
A
#
# COMPACT_ATOMS: atom_id res chain seq x y z
N MET A 1 22.01 -18.40 25.43
CA MET A 1 21.13 -19.39 24.76
C MET A 1 21.03 -19.02 23.29
N VAL A 2 21.11 -19.97 22.35
CA VAL A 2 21.16 -19.67 20.89
C VAL A 2 19.81 -19.14 20.41
N ARG A 3 19.82 -18.05 19.63
CA ARG A 3 18.65 -17.46 18.96
C ARG A 3 18.95 -17.12 17.51
N ALA A 4 17.89 -16.94 16.71
CA ALA A 4 17.97 -16.48 15.33
C ALA A 4 18.95 -17.29 14.45
N LEU A 5 18.88 -18.62 14.53
CA LEU A 5 19.65 -19.50 13.64
C LEU A 5 19.11 -19.38 12.21
N GLN A 6 19.99 -19.03 11.29
CA GLN A 6 19.75 -18.97 9.85
C GLN A 6 20.81 -19.78 9.13
N VAL A 7 20.37 -20.68 8.26
CA VAL A 7 21.23 -21.49 7.40
C VAL A 7 20.83 -21.21 5.96
N ASN A 8 21.73 -20.58 5.21
CA ASN A 8 21.52 -20.19 3.82
C ASN A 8 22.60 -20.84 2.95
N GLY A 9 22.26 -21.98 2.35
CA GLY A 9 23.22 -22.77 1.57
C GLY A 9 24.42 -23.16 2.42
N SER A 10 25.59 -22.63 2.08
CA SER A 10 26.85 -22.87 2.78
C SER A 10 27.16 -21.87 3.90
N SER A 11 26.22 -20.99 4.26
CA SER A 11 26.44 -19.96 5.28
C SER A 11 25.56 -20.16 6.50
N VAL A 12 26.16 -20.17 7.69
CA VAL A 12 25.45 -20.36 8.97
C VAL A 12 25.63 -19.13 9.85
N ARG A 13 24.52 -18.58 10.34
CA ARG A 13 24.52 -17.46 11.29
C ARG A 13 23.59 -17.75 12.46
N PHE A 14 24.03 -17.46 13.67
CA PHE A 14 23.15 -17.41 14.83
C PHE A 14 23.65 -16.44 15.89
N VAL A 15 22.76 -16.10 16.82
CA VAL A 15 23.03 -15.20 17.93
C VAL A 15 23.19 -16.00 19.21
N LEU A 16 24.27 -15.77 19.95
CA LEU A 16 24.45 -16.26 21.30
C LEU A 16 24.01 -15.16 22.28
N GLU A 17 22.85 -15.34 22.89
CA GLU A 17 22.36 -14.44 23.92
C GLU A 17 23.09 -14.74 25.23
N VAL A 18 23.78 -13.73 25.78
CA VAL A 18 24.59 -13.86 26.99
C VAL A 18 24.17 -12.80 28.03
N PRO A 19 23.98 -13.18 29.31
CA PRO A 19 23.71 -12.23 30.37
C PRO A 19 24.82 -11.16 30.47
N ALA A 20 24.43 -9.92 30.74
CA ALA A 20 25.29 -8.72 30.64
C ALA A 20 26.60 -8.75 31.48
N GLY A 21 26.74 -9.68 32.44
CA GLY A 21 27.94 -9.85 33.26
C GLY A 21 28.89 -10.97 32.83
N ARG A 22 28.56 -11.77 31.80
CA ARG A 22 29.35 -12.96 31.39
C ARG A 22 29.86 -12.92 29.94
N ALA A 23 29.81 -11.76 29.30
CA ALA A 23 30.24 -11.60 27.91
C ALA A 23 31.74 -11.96 27.71
N GLY A 24 32.60 -11.60 28.66
CA GLY A 24 34.04 -11.92 28.62
C GLY A 24 34.35 -13.41 28.78
N GLU A 25 33.58 -14.12 29.62
CA GLU A 25 33.74 -15.57 29.87
C GLU A 25 33.23 -16.43 28.71
N MET A 26 32.32 -15.90 27.89
CA MET A 26 31.66 -16.61 26.80
C MET A 26 32.31 -16.39 25.43
N ALA A 27 33.40 -15.62 25.35
CA ALA A 27 34.18 -15.45 24.12
C ALA A 27 34.76 -16.78 23.64
N ALA A 28 35.30 -17.61 24.55
CA ALA A 28 35.79 -18.95 24.22
C ALA A 28 34.69 -19.87 23.65
N VAL A 29 33.44 -19.68 24.10
CA VAL A 29 32.28 -20.44 23.59
C VAL A 29 31.89 -19.99 22.18
N ARG A 30 32.00 -18.69 21.88
CA ARG A 30 31.83 -18.17 20.52
C ARG A 30 32.91 -18.71 19.60
N ASP A 31 34.17 -18.64 20.00
CA ASP A 31 35.29 -19.09 19.17
C ASP A 31 35.24 -20.61 18.92
N ALA A 32 34.87 -21.40 19.94
CA ALA A 32 34.64 -22.83 19.77
C ALA A 32 33.45 -23.14 18.85
N ALA A 33 32.39 -22.33 18.89
CA ALA A 33 31.25 -22.48 17.98
C ALA A 33 31.60 -22.11 16.54
N GLU A 34 32.37 -21.04 16.31
CA GLU A 34 32.87 -20.66 14.97
C GLU A 34 33.81 -21.75 14.41
N ALA A 35 34.72 -22.29 15.23
CA ALA A 35 35.62 -23.37 14.83
C ALA A 35 34.86 -24.67 14.49
N ALA A 36 33.85 -25.04 15.28
CA ALA A 36 33.03 -26.22 15.01
C ALA A 36 32.23 -26.08 13.71
N LEU A 37 31.71 -24.88 13.40
CA LEU A 37 31.00 -24.60 12.15
C LEU A 37 31.93 -24.60 10.94
N ALA A 38 33.15 -24.09 11.09
CA ALA A 38 34.16 -24.11 10.02
C ALA A 38 34.63 -25.53 9.67
N ALA A 39 34.54 -26.48 10.61
CA ALA A 39 34.88 -27.88 10.40
C ALA A 39 33.75 -28.71 9.73
N LEU A 40 32.58 -28.13 9.49
CA LEU A 40 31.46 -28.83 8.83
C LEU A 40 31.65 -28.81 7.31
N GLU A 41 31.64 -29.98 6.67
CA GLU A 41 31.62 -30.09 5.22
C GLU A 41 30.36 -29.39 4.65
N GLY A 42 30.58 -28.38 3.81
CA GLY A 42 29.53 -27.56 3.22
C GLY A 42 29.33 -26.19 3.86
N CYS A 43 30.03 -25.85 4.94
CA CYS A 43 29.99 -24.50 5.53
C CYS A 43 31.16 -23.63 5.03
N SER A 44 30.88 -22.68 4.14
CA SER A 44 31.88 -21.75 3.59
C SER A 44 31.97 -20.45 4.38
N SER A 45 30.98 -20.11 5.22
CA SER A 45 31.08 -18.98 6.13
C SER A 45 30.19 -19.15 7.37
N ALA A 46 30.76 -18.84 8.54
CA ALA A 46 30.05 -18.88 9.82
C ALA A 46 30.17 -17.52 10.53
N GLN A 47 29.05 -17.01 11.05
CA GLN A 47 29.03 -15.79 11.85
C GLN A 47 28.24 -16.00 13.13
N VAL A 48 28.92 -15.91 14.27
CA VAL A 48 28.32 -16.03 15.59
C VAL A 48 28.35 -14.66 16.27
N VAL A 49 27.18 -14.06 16.44
CA VAL A 49 27.05 -12.71 17.03
C VAL A 49 26.64 -12.84 18.50
N MET A 50 27.38 -12.21 19.40
CA MET A 50 27.04 -12.16 20.82
C MET A 50 26.36 -10.82 21.15
N THR A 51 25.24 -10.87 21.87
CA THR A 51 24.57 -9.67 22.36
C THR A 51 24.67 -9.59 23.89
N ALA A 52 25.25 -8.49 24.38
CA ALA A 52 25.25 -8.13 25.79
C ALA A 52 24.75 -6.68 25.91
N HIS A 53 23.61 -6.47 26.58
CA HIS A 53 23.08 -5.13 26.80
C HIS A 53 23.86 -4.44 27.92
N SER A 54 24.58 -3.37 27.57
CA SER A 54 25.19 -2.43 28.53
C SER A 54 24.54 -1.05 28.33
N ALA A 55 24.21 -0.37 29.42
CA ALA A 55 23.53 0.91 29.42
C ALA A 55 24.45 2.06 29.85
N THR A 56 24.94 2.89 28.92
CA THR A 56 25.44 4.26 29.18
C THR A 56 25.55 5.11 27.88
N PRO A 57 25.41 6.47 27.94
CA PRO A 57 25.14 7.32 26.76
C PRO A 57 26.24 8.33 26.31
N GLN A 58 26.08 8.85 25.07
CA GLN A 58 26.69 10.03 24.34
C GLN A 58 28.10 9.90 23.70
N PRO A 59 28.51 10.71 22.67
CA PRO A 59 27.85 11.79 21.88
C PRO A 59 28.00 11.73 20.31
N GLU A 60 27.25 12.57 19.57
CA GLU A 60 27.27 12.76 18.07
C GLU A 60 28.54 13.52 17.59
N PRO A 61 29.14 13.32 16.37
CA PRO A 61 28.53 13.69 15.07
C PRO A 61 29.04 13.00 13.77
N LYS A 62 28.12 12.73 12.83
CA LYS A 62 28.14 13.15 11.40
C LYS A 62 26.98 12.43 10.70
N ARG A 63 26.09 13.22 10.08
CA ARG A 63 24.88 12.72 9.42
C ARG A 63 25.21 11.63 8.39
N GLU A 64 24.87 10.39 8.72
CA GLU A 64 24.55 9.36 7.75
C GLU A 64 23.22 9.70 7.06
N PRO A 65 23.01 9.30 5.79
CA PRO A 65 21.75 9.52 5.09
C PRO A 65 20.65 8.87 5.91
N GLN A 66 19.68 9.65 6.38
CA GLN A 66 18.56 9.09 7.13
C GLN A 66 17.87 8.07 6.22
N PRO A 67 17.66 6.81 6.66
CA PRO A 67 16.70 5.97 5.98
C PRO A 67 15.39 6.74 5.97
N ILE A 68 14.75 6.83 4.80
CA ILE A 68 13.43 7.42 4.64
C ILE A 68 12.51 6.66 5.61
N ARG A 69 12.34 7.21 6.81
CA ARG A 69 11.34 6.74 7.76
C ARG A 69 10.03 7.24 7.15
N PRO A 70 9.09 6.37 6.76
CA PRO A 70 7.74 6.86 6.57
C PRO A 70 7.34 7.53 7.86
N ASP A 71 6.86 8.78 7.78
CA ASP A 71 6.29 9.47 8.93
C ASP A 71 5.32 8.53 9.63
N PRO A 72 5.19 8.59 10.98
CA PRO A 72 4.15 7.85 11.67
C PRO A 72 2.84 8.14 10.95
N ALA A 73 2.22 7.08 10.41
CA ALA A 73 0.99 7.21 9.65
C ALA A 73 0.05 8.07 10.49
N PRO A 74 -0.45 9.20 9.97
CA PRO A 74 -1.35 10.05 10.72
C PRO A 74 -2.46 9.15 11.27
N ALA A 75 -2.71 9.22 12.58
CA ALA A 75 -3.78 8.46 13.23
C ALA A 75 -4.98 8.53 12.29
N ALA A 76 -5.37 7.39 11.71
CA ALA A 76 -6.15 7.38 10.49
C ALA A 76 -7.37 8.27 10.69
N ALA A 77 -7.29 9.49 10.16
CA ALA A 77 -8.39 10.42 10.20
C ALA A 77 -9.49 9.66 9.48
N GLY A 78 -10.58 9.36 10.19
CA GLY A 78 -11.74 8.72 9.56
C GLY A 78 -12.02 9.42 8.24
N PRO A 79 -12.48 8.68 7.21
CA PRO A 79 -12.47 9.14 5.83
C PRO A 79 -12.87 10.61 5.73
N GLN A 80 -11.96 11.42 5.19
CA GLN A 80 -12.15 12.87 5.10
C GLN A 80 -13.53 13.15 4.50
N LYS A 81 -14.36 13.89 5.25
CA LYS A 81 -15.71 14.21 4.79
C LYS A 81 -15.59 15.04 3.51
N VAL A 82 -16.19 14.55 2.43
CA VAL A 82 -16.31 15.30 1.19
C VAL A 82 -17.39 16.36 1.40
N PRO A 83 -17.07 17.67 1.28
CA PRO A 83 -18.05 18.73 1.47
C PRO A 83 -19.29 18.54 0.59
N GLY A 84 -20.48 18.74 1.14
CA GLY A 84 -21.75 18.58 0.43
C GLY A 84 -22.22 17.13 0.25
N ILE A 85 -21.44 16.12 0.64
CA ILE A 85 -21.82 14.70 0.57
C ILE A 85 -22.29 14.20 1.93
N GLY A 86 -23.57 13.83 2.02
CA GLY A 86 -24.15 13.30 3.25
C GLY A 86 -23.84 11.83 3.52
N ARG A 87 -23.66 11.02 2.46
CA ARG A 87 -23.40 9.57 2.55
C ARG A 87 -22.48 9.12 1.42
N ILE A 88 -21.55 8.23 1.75
CA ILE A 88 -20.66 7.55 0.80
C ILE A 88 -20.92 6.05 0.92
N ILE A 89 -21.21 5.40 -0.22
CA ILE A 89 -21.44 3.95 -0.30
C ILE A 89 -20.32 3.38 -1.16
N ALA A 90 -19.43 2.59 -0.56
CA ALA A 90 -18.38 1.90 -1.28
C ALA A 90 -18.90 0.57 -1.83
N ILE A 91 -18.72 0.32 -3.12
CA ILE A 91 -19.10 -0.93 -3.79
C ILE A 91 -17.85 -1.54 -4.40
N ALA A 92 -17.41 -2.68 -3.86
CA ALA A 92 -16.17 -3.35 -4.24
C ALA A 92 -16.39 -4.85 -4.45
N SER A 93 -15.49 -5.48 -5.21
CA SER A 93 -15.44 -6.93 -5.42
C SER A 93 -14.00 -7.39 -5.50
N GLY A 94 -13.70 -8.56 -4.93
CA GLY A 94 -12.39 -9.22 -5.09
C GLY A 94 -12.22 -9.99 -6.40
N LYS A 95 -13.26 -10.08 -7.23
CA LYS A 95 -13.26 -10.82 -8.51
C LYS A 95 -13.94 -10.03 -9.63
N GLY A 96 -13.44 -10.16 -10.85
CA GLY A 96 -14.09 -9.65 -12.06
C GLY A 96 -15.38 -10.41 -12.37
N GLY A 97 -16.33 -9.76 -13.04
CA GLY A 97 -17.55 -10.41 -13.55
C GLY A 97 -18.68 -10.67 -12.56
N VAL A 98 -18.53 -10.33 -11.28
CA VAL A 98 -19.58 -10.54 -10.25
C VAL A 98 -20.77 -9.57 -10.33
N GLY A 99 -20.76 -8.64 -11.30
CA GLY A 99 -21.81 -7.64 -11.44
C GLY A 99 -21.67 -6.39 -10.57
N LYS A 100 -20.46 -6.08 -10.04
CA LYS A 100 -20.17 -4.85 -9.26
C LYS A 100 -20.76 -3.59 -9.91
N SER A 101 -20.43 -3.36 -11.18
CA SER A 101 -20.86 -2.19 -11.94
C SER A 101 -22.38 -2.17 -12.15
N THR A 102 -22.97 -3.35 -12.40
CA THR A 102 -24.42 -3.52 -12.51
C THR A 102 -25.15 -3.12 -11.24
N VAL A 103 -24.68 -3.60 -10.08
CA VAL A 103 -25.25 -3.24 -8.78
C VAL A 103 -25.09 -1.74 -8.53
N ALA A 104 -23.89 -1.19 -8.79
CA ALA A 104 -23.61 0.23 -8.58
C ALA A 104 -24.50 1.16 -9.43
N ALA A 105 -24.65 0.87 -10.72
CA ALA A 105 -25.47 1.68 -11.61
C ALA A 105 -26.96 1.62 -11.23
N ASN A 106 -27.50 0.42 -10.99
CA ASN A 106 -28.91 0.27 -10.61
C ASN A 106 -29.23 0.89 -9.26
N LEU A 107 -28.34 0.74 -8.27
CA LEU A 107 -28.51 1.40 -6.97
C LEU A 107 -28.52 2.93 -7.12
N ALA A 108 -27.61 3.48 -7.92
CA ALA A 108 -27.56 4.92 -8.17
C ALA A 108 -28.85 5.42 -8.84
N CYS A 109 -29.33 4.72 -9.89
CA CYS A 109 -30.57 5.07 -10.57
C CYS A 109 -31.79 4.95 -9.66
N ALA A 110 -31.87 3.91 -8.83
CA ALA A 110 -32.97 3.74 -7.88
C ALA A 110 -33.01 4.88 -6.84
N LEU A 111 -31.86 5.22 -6.26
CA LEU A 111 -31.77 6.35 -5.32
C LEU A 111 -32.12 7.69 -6.00
N ALA A 112 -31.72 7.88 -7.25
CA ALA A 112 -32.08 9.07 -8.02
C ALA A 112 -33.59 9.11 -8.33
N ALA A 113 -34.22 7.97 -8.63
CA ALA A 113 -35.66 7.85 -8.85
C ALA A 113 -36.48 8.15 -7.57
N GLU A 114 -35.92 7.88 -6.38
CA GLU A 114 -36.47 8.34 -5.09
C GLU A 114 -36.29 9.85 -4.84
N GLY A 115 -35.75 10.62 -5.79
CA GLY A 115 -35.54 12.07 -5.67
C GLY A 115 -34.28 12.47 -4.91
N ARG A 116 -33.34 11.55 -4.66
CA ARG A 116 -32.07 11.86 -3.99
C ARG A 116 -31.07 12.47 -4.97
N LYS A 117 -30.20 13.35 -4.45
CA LYS A 117 -29.01 13.82 -5.20
C LYS A 117 -27.95 12.72 -5.16
N VAL A 118 -27.63 12.15 -6.33
CA VAL A 118 -26.73 10.99 -6.43
C VAL A 118 -25.55 11.30 -7.35
N GLY A 119 -24.35 11.05 -6.83
CA GLY A 119 -23.11 10.99 -7.60
C GLY A 119 -22.61 9.55 -7.71
N LEU A 120 -22.07 9.18 -8.86
CA LEU A 120 -21.42 7.90 -9.11
C LEU A 120 -19.98 8.14 -9.57
N LEU A 121 -19.02 7.72 -8.74
CA LEU A 121 -17.60 7.76 -9.07
C LEU A 121 -17.14 6.34 -9.40
N ASP A 122 -16.64 6.15 -10.62
CA ASP A 122 -16.12 4.89 -11.12
C ASP A 122 -14.60 4.93 -11.23
N ALA A 123 -13.93 4.19 -10.36
CA ALA A 123 -12.47 4.06 -10.32
C ALA A 123 -11.96 2.87 -11.14
N ASP A 124 -12.83 2.20 -11.91
CA ASP A 124 -12.44 1.04 -12.71
C ASP A 124 -11.70 1.47 -13.98
N VAL A 125 -10.42 1.11 -14.06
CA VAL A 125 -9.56 1.38 -15.22
C VAL A 125 -9.82 0.38 -16.35
N TYR A 126 -10.28 -0.82 -16.01
CA TYR A 126 -10.43 -1.92 -16.95
C TYR A 126 -11.90 -2.15 -17.29
N GLY A 127 -12.46 -1.23 -18.08
CA GLY A 127 -13.64 -1.50 -18.89
C GLY A 127 -14.68 -0.38 -18.93
N PRO A 128 -15.37 -0.20 -20.07
CA PRO A 128 -16.42 0.80 -20.23
C PRO A 128 -17.73 0.33 -19.59
N SER A 129 -17.75 0.07 -18.27
CA SER A 129 -18.94 -0.44 -17.60
C SER A 129 -19.93 0.69 -17.28
N GLN A 130 -19.55 1.66 -16.45
CA GLN A 130 -20.51 2.66 -15.97
C GLN A 130 -20.95 3.66 -17.03
N PRO A 131 -20.07 4.25 -17.87
CA PRO A 131 -20.49 5.12 -18.97
C PRO A 131 -21.49 4.46 -19.91
N ARG A 132 -21.19 3.22 -20.32
CA ARG A 132 -22.07 2.44 -21.19
C ARG A 132 -23.40 2.12 -20.51
N MET A 133 -23.36 1.69 -19.25
CA MET A 133 -24.57 1.31 -18.51
C MET A 133 -25.50 2.49 -18.24
N LEU A 134 -24.96 3.68 -18.01
CA LEU A 134 -25.76 4.91 -17.89
C LEU A 134 -26.01 5.58 -19.24
N GLY A 135 -25.60 5.00 -20.37
CA GLY A 135 -25.82 5.57 -21.69
C GLY A 135 -25.18 6.95 -21.89
N VAL A 136 -24.05 7.22 -21.23
CA VAL A 136 -23.29 8.47 -21.41
C VAL A 136 -22.02 8.21 -22.22
N SER A 137 -21.67 9.18 -23.04
CA SER A 137 -20.50 9.14 -23.91
C SER A 137 -19.84 10.52 -23.98
N GLY A 138 -18.59 10.54 -24.42
CA GLY A 138 -17.80 11.77 -24.54
C GLY A 138 -16.83 11.95 -23.38
N ARG A 139 -15.95 12.95 -23.52
CA ARG A 139 -14.99 13.32 -22.47
C ARG A 139 -15.61 14.35 -21.54
N PRO A 140 -15.53 14.16 -20.21
CA PRO A 140 -15.77 15.22 -19.25
C PRO A 140 -14.93 16.45 -19.62
N SER A 141 -15.56 17.62 -19.69
CA SER A 141 -14.84 18.85 -19.95
C SER A 141 -14.28 19.41 -18.63
N SER A 142 -13.15 20.09 -18.70
CA SER A 142 -12.63 20.88 -17.59
C SER A 142 -12.25 22.26 -18.10
N PRO A 143 -13.22 23.19 -18.19
CA PRO A 143 -12.99 24.52 -18.77
C PRO A 143 -11.89 25.34 -18.08
N ASP A 144 -11.69 25.09 -16.78
CA ASP A 144 -10.70 25.77 -15.92
C ASP A 144 -9.42 24.92 -15.70
N GLY A 145 -9.38 23.69 -16.23
CA GLY A 145 -8.31 22.71 -15.98
C GLY A 145 -8.20 22.25 -14.53
N LYS A 146 -9.16 22.61 -13.67
CA LYS A 146 -9.15 22.33 -12.22
C LYS A 146 -10.36 21.53 -11.79
N THR A 147 -11.52 21.81 -12.37
CA THR A 147 -12.80 21.20 -12.03
C THR A 147 -13.25 20.38 -13.22
N ILE A 148 -13.50 19.09 -13.00
CA ILE A 148 -14.06 18.23 -14.03
C ILE A 148 -15.59 18.40 -14.01
N LEU A 149 -16.17 18.79 -15.13
CA LEU A 149 -17.62 18.82 -15.30
C LEU A 149 -18.13 17.39 -15.58
N PRO A 150 -18.87 16.79 -14.63
CA PRO A 150 -19.30 15.40 -14.75
C PRO A 150 -20.39 15.23 -15.81
N LEU A 151 -20.50 14.01 -16.34
CA LEU A 151 -21.60 13.64 -17.22
C LEU A 151 -22.84 13.32 -16.39
N ARG A 152 -24.03 13.44 -16.98
CA ARG A 152 -25.29 13.19 -16.28
C ARG A 152 -26.26 12.41 -17.16
N ASN A 153 -26.87 11.37 -16.60
CA ASN A 153 -28.05 10.71 -17.17
C ASN A 153 -28.85 10.02 -16.04
N HIS A 154 -30.13 9.70 -16.29
CA HIS A 154 -31.01 9.03 -15.32
C HIS A 154 -31.05 9.68 -13.92
N GLY A 155 -30.87 11.01 -13.85
CA GLY A 155 -30.78 11.74 -12.58
C GLY A 155 -29.47 11.56 -11.81
N VAL A 156 -28.54 10.74 -12.30
CA VAL A 156 -27.23 10.44 -11.71
C VAL A 156 -26.14 11.30 -12.34
N THR A 157 -25.35 11.96 -11.51
CA THR A 157 -24.12 12.66 -11.92
C THR A 157 -22.95 11.67 -11.86
N MET A 158 -22.16 11.53 -12.93
CA MET A 158 -21.13 10.50 -13.04
C MET A 158 -19.77 11.01 -13.51
N ILE A 159 -18.73 10.50 -12.87
CA ILE A 159 -17.33 10.51 -13.32
C ILE A 159 -16.85 9.07 -13.40
N SER A 160 -16.07 8.75 -14.43
CA SER A 160 -15.36 7.47 -14.55
C SER A 160 -13.95 7.71 -15.04
N ILE A 161 -12.97 7.02 -14.44
CA ILE A 161 -11.58 7.01 -14.93
C ILE A 161 -11.53 6.50 -16.38
N GLY A 162 -12.40 5.56 -16.74
CA GLY A 162 -12.51 5.04 -18.11
C GLY A 162 -12.90 6.08 -19.16
N LEU A 163 -13.42 7.26 -18.77
CA LEU A 163 -13.68 8.38 -19.68
C LEU A 163 -12.47 9.29 -19.90
N MET A 164 -11.46 9.19 -19.04
CA MET A 164 -10.27 10.04 -19.08
C MET A 164 -9.13 9.40 -19.90
N THR A 165 -9.22 8.11 -20.19
CA THR A 165 -8.26 7.35 -21.02
C THR A 165 -8.69 7.26 -22.48
N ASP A 166 -7.76 7.46 -23.42
CA ASP A 166 -7.97 7.05 -24.81
C ASP A 166 -8.06 5.52 -24.84
N GLY A 167 -9.17 4.95 -25.34
CA GLY A 167 -9.43 3.50 -25.32
C GLY A 167 -8.37 2.62 -25.99
N ASP A 168 -7.52 3.21 -26.85
CA ASP A 168 -6.44 2.53 -27.57
C ASP A 168 -5.04 2.72 -26.96
N LYS A 169 -4.91 3.50 -25.87
CA LYS A 169 -3.62 3.73 -25.21
C LYS A 169 -3.58 2.99 -23.88
N ALA A 170 -2.71 1.98 -23.81
CA ALA A 170 -2.34 1.38 -22.54
C ALA A 170 -1.62 2.43 -21.67
N VAL A 171 -2.32 2.98 -20.68
CA VAL A 171 -1.73 3.87 -19.68
C VAL A 171 -1.20 3.03 -18.52
N ALA A 172 0.12 3.08 -18.28
CA ALA A 172 0.71 2.48 -17.09
C ALA A 172 0.40 3.36 -15.87
N TRP A 173 -0.69 3.07 -15.16
CA TRP A 173 -1.08 3.77 -13.95
C TRP A 173 -0.11 3.45 -12.81
N ARG A 174 0.77 4.39 -12.46
CA ARG A 174 1.59 4.30 -11.25
C ARG A 174 0.78 4.81 -10.05
N GLY A 175 1.05 4.28 -8.85
CA GLY A 175 0.33 4.63 -7.61
C GLY A 175 0.06 6.13 -7.40
N PRO A 176 1.05 7.02 -7.58
CA PRO A 176 0.84 8.46 -7.46
C PRO A 176 -0.16 9.07 -8.47
N MET A 177 -0.24 8.52 -9.70
CA MET A 177 -1.17 9.02 -10.72
C MET A 177 -2.61 8.63 -10.44
N LEU A 178 -2.84 7.41 -9.95
CA LEU A 178 -4.18 6.93 -9.60
C LEU A 178 -4.75 7.72 -8.41
N MET A 179 -3.92 7.96 -7.38
CA MET A 179 -4.33 8.78 -6.23
C MET A 179 -4.58 10.23 -6.63
N GLY A 180 -3.76 10.81 -7.51
CA GLY A 180 -4.00 12.15 -8.04
C GLY A 180 -5.33 12.27 -8.80
N ALA A 181 -5.68 11.28 -9.63
CA ALA A 181 -6.93 11.29 -10.39
C ALA A 181 -8.18 11.15 -9.51
N LEU A 182 -8.10 10.44 -8.37
CA LEU A 182 -9.21 10.28 -7.43
C LEU A 182 -9.38 11.45 -6.46
N GLN A 183 -8.36 12.31 -6.32
CA GLN A 183 -8.38 13.49 -5.46
C GLN A 183 -8.87 14.77 -6.17
N GLN A 184 -9.06 14.71 -7.49
CA GLN A 184 -9.61 15.83 -8.28
C GLN A 184 -11.13 15.96 -8.16
#